data_AF-A0A7C3TC93-F1
#
_entry.id   AF-A0A7C3TC93-F1
#
_cell.length_a   1.000
_cell.length_b   1.000
_cell.length_c   1.000
_cell.angle_alpha   90.00
_cell.angle_beta   90.00
_cell.angle_gamma   90.00
#
_symmetry.space_group_name_H-M   'P 1'
#
loop_
_entity.id
_entity.type
_entity.pdbx_description
1 polymer ?
#
loop_
_entity_poly.entity_id
_entity_poly.type
_entity_poly.pdbx_seq_one_letter_code
_entity_poly.pdbx_strand_id
1 'polypeptide(L)'
;MSMEPWLARLVLSSILGTVVAIWSLALPDEGDSIQIGVVDEPPHARDGALRVTLDKLPTGSVEPQGWLRTQLVLARDGMIGHLEEISPWCDFQRSAWANPSGQGENGWEELPYWLRGFTSLAFVLNDRELKARAVHWLDAILKSQREDGYFGPRANLDSLDLWPNMVVLYAMRTLHEATGDPRVIPFMRKYFRWQLTLPKEKFIPSSWQHVRGADNLDSIYWLYRRTKENWLLDLAKRNHECTAPWENGIASLHGVNFAQGFREPAQFYQQSNDAKHLE
;
A
#
# COMPACT_ATOMS: atom_id res chain seq x y z
N MET A 1 -69.46 -33.95 -17.47
CA MET A 1 -69.51 -33.93 -16.00
C MET A 1 -68.10 -34.28 -15.51
N SER A 2 -67.13 -33.39 -15.71
CA SER A 2 -66.70 -32.33 -14.78
C SER A 2 -66.31 -32.90 -13.42
N MET A 3 -65.05 -33.32 -13.34
CA MET A 3 -64.36 -33.59 -12.09
C MET A 3 -64.13 -32.25 -11.37
N GLU A 4 -64.68 -32.11 -10.17
CA GLU A 4 -64.65 -30.87 -9.39
C GLU A 4 -63.28 -30.58 -8.72
N PRO A 5 -62.97 -29.31 -8.40
CA PRO A 5 -61.60 -28.76 -8.32
C PRO A 5 -60.86 -28.93 -6.98
N TRP A 6 -61.22 -29.89 -6.13
CA TRP A 6 -60.72 -29.95 -4.74
C TRP A 6 -59.51 -30.87 -4.53
N LEU A 7 -59.31 -31.87 -5.40
CA LEU A 7 -58.22 -32.85 -5.26
C LEU A 7 -56.86 -32.35 -5.78
N ALA A 8 -56.84 -31.26 -6.57
CA ALA A 8 -55.60 -30.58 -6.96
C ALA A 8 -55.01 -29.67 -5.87
N ARG A 9 -55.72 -29.46 -4.75
CA ARG A 9 -55.27 -28.58 -3.65
C ARG A 9 -54.58 -29.28 -2.48
N LEU A 10 -54.54 -30.62 -2.45
CA LEU A 10 -53.91 -31.36 -1.33
C LEU A 10 -52.53 -31.97 -1.64
N VAL A 11 -52.04 -31.85 -2.87
CA VAL A 11 -50.65 -32.24 -3.25
C VAL A 11 -49.73 -31.03 -3.44
N LEU A 12 -50.28 -29.81 -3.49
CA LEU A 12 -49.53 -28.56 -3.57
C LEU A 12 -49.34 -27.85 -2.21
N SER A 13 -50.03 -28.28 -1.15
CA SER A 13 -49.92 -27.67 0.19
C SER A 13 -48.90 -28.34 1.12
N SER A 14 -48.42 -29.54 0.82
CA SER A 14 -47.41 -30.24 1.64
C SER A 14 -45.97 -30.16 1.10
N ILE A 15 -45.78 -29.64 -0.12
CA ILE A 15 -44.44 -29.41 -0.69
C ILE A 15 -44.03 -27.92 -0.59
N LEU A 16 -44.98 -26.97 -0.51
CA LEU A 16 -44.66 -25.57 -0.24
C LEU A 16 -44.50 -25.23 1.27
N GLY A 17 -45.05 -26.04 2.18
CA GLY A 17 -44.93 -25.80 3.62
C GLY A 17 -43.56 -26.14 4.23
N THR A 18 -42.81 -27.07 3.61
CA THR A 18 -41.52 -27.54 4.15
C THR A 18 -40.32 -26.91 3.43
N VAL A 19 -40.51 -26.33 2.25
CA VAL A 19 -39.45 -25.57 1.55
C VAL A 19 -39.38 -24.12 2.04
N VAL A 20 -40.49 -23.56 2.54
CA VAL A 20 -40.48 -22.22 3.16
C VAL A 20 -39.97 -22.24 4.61
N ALA A 21 -40.02 -23.39 5.31
CA ALA A 21 -39.52 -23.50 6.69
C ALA A 21 -38.02 -23.82 6.82
N ILE A 22 -37.34 -24.23 5.73
CA ILE A 22 -35.89 -24.54 5.75
C ILE A 22 -35.05 -23.36 5.20
N TRP A 23 -35.68 -22.38 4.53
CA TRP A 23 -35.01 -21.16 4.06
C TRP A 23 -35.07 -19.97 5.03
N SER A 24 -35.73 -20.12 6.19
CA SER A 24 -35.80 -19.07 7.22
C SER A 24 -34.81 -19.26 8.38
N LEU A 25 -33.80 -20.13 8.26
CA LEU A 25 -32.84 -20.41 9.34
C LEU A 25 -31.35 -20.29 8.96
N ALA A 26 -30.99 -19.73 7.80
CA ALA A 26 -29.58 -19.55 7.44
C ALA A 26 -29.31 -18.40 6.45
N LEU A 27 -30.04 -17.28 6.56
CA LEU A 27 -29.59 -16.02 5.99
C LEU A 27 -29.23 -15.10 7.16
N PRO A 28 -27.96 -14.72 7.33
CA PRO A 28 -27.63 -13.64 8.25
C PRO A 28 -28.39 -12.39 7.80
N ASP A 29 -28.99 -11.70 8.77
CA ASP A 29 -29.77 -10.48 8.59
C ASP A 29 -29.15 -9.57 7.51
N GLU A 30 -29.93 -9.29 6.47
CA GLU A 30 -29.73 -8.09 5.67
C GLU A 30 -29.95 -6.89 6.59
N GLY A 31 -28.87 -6.34 7.13
CA GLY A 31 -29.00 -5.20 8.04
C GLY A 31 -27.74 -4.65 8.67
N ASP A 32 -26.53 -5.08 8.29
CA ASP A 32 -25.34 -4.31 8.65
C ASP A 32 -25.31 -3.06 7.77
N SER A 33 -26.04 -2.03 8.23
CA SER A 33 -25.89 -0.67 7.74
C SER A 33 -24.40 -0.35 7.69
N ILE A 34 -23.87 -0.05 6.50
CA ILE A 34 -22.53 0.52 6.39
C ILE A 34 -22.56 1.80 7.24
N GLN A 35 -21.92 1.76 8.39
CA GLN A 35 -21.75 2.93 9.24
C GLN A 35 -20.72 3.83 8.55
N ILE A 36 -21.19 4.67 7.63
CA ILE A 36 -20.39 5.74 7.05
C ILE A 36 -20.27 6.82 8.12
N GLY A 37 -19.18 6.80 8.87
CA GLY A 37 -18.79 7.92 9.71
C GLY A 37 -18.36 9.07 8.82
N VAL A 38 -19.19 10.10 8.69
CA VAL A 38 -18.74 11.39 8.15
C VAL A 38 -17.81 11.99 9.20
N VAL A 39 -16.51 11.99 8.93
CA VAL A 39 -15.58 12.84 9.66
C VAL A 39 -15.72 14.25 9.08
N ASP A 40 -16.04 15.23 9.91
CA ASP A 40 -16.25 16.62 9.47
C ASP A 40 -15.01 17.19 8.75
N GLU A 41 -13.81 16.71 9.13
CA GLU A 41 -12.56 16.95 8.42
C GLU A 41 -11.64 15.71 8.46
N PRO A 42 -10.94 15.37 7.35
CA PRO A 42 -9.81 14.44 7.42
C PRO A 42 -8.80 14.89 8.49
N PRO A 43 -8.14 13.98 9.23
CA PRO A 43 -7.21 14.33 10.31
C PRO A 43 -6.01 15.20 9.90
N HIS A 44 -5.84 15.44 8.59
CA HIS A 44 -4.75 16.24 8.01
C HIS A 44 -5.24 17.35 7.06
N ALA A 45 -6.55 17.60 6.99
CA ALA A 45 -7.19 18.33 5.89
C ALA A 45 -6.80 19.80 5.75
N ARG A 46 -6.33 20.45 6.82
CA ARG A 46 -6.09 21.90 6.81
C ARG A 46 -4.97 22.28 7.75
N ASP A 47 -3.73 21.96 7.37
CA ASP A 47 -2.60 22.77 7.81
C ASP A 47 -1.30 22.44 7.06
N GLY A 48 -0.67 23.45 6.47
CA GLY A 48 0.73 23.39 6.04
C GLY A 48 0.99 23.59 4.55
N ALA A 49 2.27 23.72 4.24
CA ALA A 49 2.85 24.15 2.96
C ALA A 49 2.54 23.25 1.74
N LEU A 50 1.70 22.23 1.87
CA LEU A 50 1.26 21.37 0.78
C LEU A 50 -0.20 21.66 0.41
N ARG A 51 -0.47 21.97 -0.86
CA ARG A 51 -1.83 22.11 -1.41
C ARG A 51 -2.40 20.75 -1.73
N VAL A 52 -3.34 20.29 -0.91
CA VAL A 52 -4.06 19.03 -1.11
C VAL A 52 -5.56 19.29 -0.96
N THR A 53 -6.34 18.83 -1.93
CA THR A 53 -7.81 18.95 -1.91
C THR A 53 -8.48 17.70 -1.32
N LEU A 54 -7.85 16.53 -1.51
CA LEU A 54 -8.35 15.23 -1.06
C LEU A 54 -7.24 14.46 -0.36
N ASP A 55 -7.54 13.90 0.80
CA ASP A 55 -6.62 12.99 1.51
C ASP A 55 -7.05 11.53 1.33
N LYS A 56 -6.07 10.64 1.31
CA LYS A 56 -6.30 9.19 1.29
C LYS A 56 -6.95 8.76 2.62
N LEU A 57 -8.02 7.99 2.55
CA LEU A 57 -8.57 7.32 3.74
C LEU A 57 -7.54 6.33 4.32
N PRO A 58 -7.41 6.23 5.65
CA PRO A 58 -6.52 5.26 6.29
C PRO A 58 -6.84 3.83 5.85
N THR A 59 -5.80 2.99 5.77
CA THR A 59 -5.98 1.57 5.48
C THR A 59 -6.84 0.93 6.56
N GLY A 60 -7.91 0.22 6.16
CA GLY A 60 -8.87 -0.40 7.07
C GLY A 60 -10.10 0.45 7.38
N SER A 61 -10.15 1.72 6.95
CA SER A 61 -11.35 2.56 7.07
C SER A 61 -12.46 2.20 6.08
N VAL A 62 -12.18 1.34 5.09
CA VAL A 62 -13.14 0.85 4.11
C VAL A 62 -13.19 -0.66 4.20
N GLU A 63 -14.39 -1.21 4.40
CA GLU A 63 -14.62 -2.64 4.39
C GLU A 63 -15.10 -3.10 3.00
N PRO A 64 -14.41 -4.04 2.34
CA PRO A 64 -14.83 -4.53 1.04
C PRO A 64 -16.06 -5.44 1.20
N GLN A 65 -17.05 -5.25 0.33
CA GLN A 65 -18.24 -6.11 0.25
C GLN A 65 -18.46 -6.65 -1.17
N GLY A 66 -19.37 -7.61 -1.31
CA GLY A 66 -19.80 -8.17 -2.60
C GLY A 66 -18.63 -8.64 -3.48
N TRP A 67 -18.65 -8.24 -4.75
CA TRP A 67 -17.65 -8.65 -5.74
C TRP A 67 -16.21 -8.32 -5.32
N LEU A 68 -15.96 -7.12 -4.78
CA LEU A 68 -14.61 -6.72 -4.36
C LEU A 68 -14.10 -7.62 -3.24
N ARG A 69 -14.95 -7.92 -2.23
CA ARG A 69 -14.60 -8.86 -1.16
C ARG A 69 -14.26 -10.23 -1.72
N THR A 70 -15.06 -10.73 -2.67
CA THR A 70 -14.78 -12.01 -3.33
C THR A 70 -13.42 -12.01 -4.03
N GLN A 71 -13.06 -10.95 -4.76
CA GLN A 71 -11.74 -10.88 -5.41
C GLN A 71 -10.58 -10.86 -4.40
N LEU A 72 -10.73 -10.14 -3.29
CA LEU A 72 -9.71 -10.09 -2.25
C LEU A 72 -9.57 -11.45 -1.54
N VAL A 73 -10.67 -12.16 -1.26
CA VAL A 73 -10.63 -13.52 -0.72
C VAL A 73 -9.95 -14.48 -1.69
N LEU A 74 -10.22 -14.38 -3.00
CA LEU A 74 -9.52 -15.18 -4.02
C LEU A 74 -8.01 -14.84 -4.08
N ALA A 75 -7.63 -13.58 -3.88
CA ALA A 75 -6.22 -13.19 -3.80
C ALA A 75 -5.54 -13.80 -2.56
N ARG A 76 -6.23 -13.80 -1.41
CA ARG A 76 -5.76 -14.43 -0.17
C ARG A 76 -5.61 -15.95 -0.36
N ASP A 77 -6.63 -16.62 -0.90
CA ASP A 77 -6.66 -18.08 -1.03
C ASP A 77 -5.83 -18.56 -2.25
N GLY A 78 -5.38 -17.62 -3.09
CA GLY A 78 -4.57 -17.87 -4.28
C GLY A 78 -3.11 -17.46 -4.11
N MET A 79 -2.44 -17.21 -5.24
CA MET A 79 -1.00 -16.98 -5.30
C MET A 79 -0.52 -15.91 -4.29
N ILE A 80 -1.22 -14.77 -4.17
CA ILE A 80 -0.77 -13.66 -3.32
C ILE A 80 -0.65 -14.05 -1.85
N GLY A 81 -1.60 -14.84 -1.32
CA GLY A 81 -1.54 -15.30 0.06
C GLY A 81 -0.59 -16.49 0.30
N HIS A 82 -0.12 -17.14 -0.75
CA HIS A 82 0.74 -18.32 -0.68
C HIS A 82 2.15 -18.11 -1.26
N LEU A 83 2.53 -16.89 -1.65
CA LEU A 83 3.86 -16.64 -2.26
C LEU A 83 5.03 -17.08 -1.36
N GLU A 84 4.90 -17.00 -0.04
CA GLU A 84 5.93 -17.50 0.89
C GLU A 84 6.18 -19.02 0.78
N GLU A 85 5.22 -19.79 0.26
CA GLU A 85 5.32 -21.25 0.08
C GLU A 85 5.92 -21.63 -1.27
N ILE A 86 5.78 -20.77 -2.29
CA ILE A 86 6.04 -21.13 -3.69
C ILE A 86 7.08 -20.25 -4.39
N SER A 87 7.35 -19.05 -3.88
CA SER A 87 8.23 -18.08 -4.53
C SER A 87 9.58 -18.01 -3.82
N PRO A 88 10.71 -18.22 -4.53
CA PRO A 88 12.03 -18.12 -3.93
C PRO A 88 12.34 -16.70 -3.43
N TRP A 89 11.68 -15.67 -3.99
CA TRP A 89 11.85 -14.28 -3.56
C TRP A 89 11.14 -13.96 -2.25
N CYS A 90 10.18 -14.79 -1.82
CA CYS A 90 9.41 -14.64 -0.60
C CYS A 90 9.79 -15.67 0.48
N ASP A 91 11.02 -16.20 0.40
CA ASP A 91 11.58 -17.07 1.43
C ASP A 91 12.19 -16.25 2.57
N PHE A 92 11.57 -16.28 3.74
CA PHE A 92 12.00 -15.52 4.92
C PHE A 92 13.42 -15.85 5.38
N GLN A 93 13.85 -17.11 5.26
CA GLN A 93 15.16 -17.54 5.77
C GLN A 93 16.31 -17.09 4.86
N ARG A 94 16.02 -16.90 3.56
CA ARG A 94 17.03 -16.56 2.54
C ARG A 94 16.97 -15.11 2.09
N SER A 95 15.89 -14.40 2.39
CA SER A 95 15.69 -13.02 1.96
C SER A 95 16.64 -12.04 2.66
N ALA A 96 17.30 -11.19 1.87
CA ALA A 96 18.13 -10.13 2.41
C ALA A 96 17.32 -9.06 3.18
N TRP A 97 16.02 -8.97 2.92
CA TRP A 97 15.10 -8.08 3.64
C TRP A 97 14.75 -8.58 5.05
N ALA A 98 14.84 -9.89 5.29
CA ALA A 98 14.57 -10.50 6.59
C ALA A 98 15.83 -10.60 7.48
N ASN A 99 17.01 -10.38 6.90
CA ASN A 99 18.28 -10.46 7.62
C ASN A 99 18.66 -9.10 8.24
N PRO A 100 18.95 -9.01 9.56
CA PRO A 100 19.32 -7.75 10.21
C PRO A 100 20.57 -7.07 9.62
N SER A 101 21.47 -7.82 8.99
CA SER A 101 22.67 -7.29 8.32
C SER A 101 22.44 -6.87 6.86
N GLY A 102 21.25 -7.12 6.33
CA GLY A 102 20.90 -6.89 4.92
C GLY A 102 21.53 -7.90 3.95
N GLN A 103 22.04 -9.02 4.45
CA GLN A 103 22.64 -10.09 3.64
C GLN A 103 21.62 -11.20 3.35
N GLY A 104 21.63 -11.72 2.14
CA GLY A 104 20.74 -12.80 1.71
C GLY A 104 20.77 -12.95 0.21
N GLU A 105 20.03 -13.91 -0.31
CA GLU A 105 20.06 -14.29 -1.71
C GLU A 105 19.19 -13.37 -2.58
N ASN A 106 18.06 -12.92 -2.03
CA ASN A 106 17.08 -12.08 -2.72
C ASN A 106 16.91 -10.75 -1.97
N GLY A 107 17.35 -9.66 -2.58
CA GLY A 107 17.31 -8.31 -1.98
C GLY A 107 16.71 -7.22 -2.87
N TRP A 108 16.25 -7.57 -4.07
CA TRP A 108 15.71 -6.57 -4.99
C TRP A 108 14.21 -6.33 -4.77
N GLU A 109 13.47 -5.97 -5.81
CA GLU A 109 12.11 -5.41 -5.73
C GLU A 109 10.98 -6.43 -5.53
N GLU A 110 11.21 -7.72 -5.76
CA GLU A 110 10.15 -8.74 -5.82
C GLU A 110 9.40 -8.88 -4.48
N LEU A 111 10.15 -9.02 -3.37
CA LEU A 111 9.56 -9.06 -2.04
C LEU A 111 8.86 -7.74 -1.68
N PRO A 112 9.50 -6.54 -1.82
CA PRO A 112 8.83 -5.27 -1.58
C PRO A 112 7.48 -5.12 -2.29
N TYR A 113 7.39 -5.51 -3.57
CA TYR A 113 6.15 -5.43 -4.33
C TYR A 113 5.06 -6.35 -3.79
N TRP A 114 5.40 -7.60 -3.53
CA TRP A 114 4.46 -8.52 -2.90
C TRP A 114 4.04 -8.00 -1.54
N LEU A 115 4.98 -7.60 -0.68
CA LEU A 115 4.72 -7.17 0.68
C LEU A 115 3.83 -5.92 0.74
N ARG A 116 3.99 -4.97 -0.19
CA ARG A 116 3.10 -3.81 -0.36
C ARG A 116 1.64 -4.26 -0.56
N GLY A 117 1.40 -5.17 -1.50
CA GLY A 117 0.06 -5.69 -1.79
C GLY A 117 -0.48 -6.57 -0.66
N PHE A 118 0.34 -7.50 -0.19
CA PHE A 118 0.01 -8.49 0.84
C PHE A 118 -0.35 -7.82 2.18
N THR A 119 0.41 -6.80 2.59
CA THR A 119 0.11 -6.04 3.81
C THR A 119 -1.23 -5.32 3.68
N SER A 120 -1.49 -4.68 2.53
CA SER A 120 -2.77 -4.00 2.29
C SER A 120 -3.94 -5.00 2.29
N LEU A 121 -3.77 -6.16 1.65
CA LEU A 121 -4.75 -7.26 1.63
C LEU A 121 -5.06 -7.75 3.05
N ALA A 122 -4.02 -8.02 3.85
CA ALA A 122 -4.12 -8.49 5.22
C ALA A 122 -4.97 -7.56 6.09
N PHE A 123 -4.72 -6.25 6.01
CA PHE A 123 -5.42 -5.27 6.81
C PHE A 123 -6.85 -5.01 6.33
N VAL A 124 -7.07 -4.93 5.01
CA VAL A 124 -8.39 -4.67 4.42
C VAL A 124 -9.36 -5.84 4.62
N LEU A 125 -8.89 -7.10 4.56
CA LEU A 125 -9.72 -8.27 4.87
C LEU A 125 -9.89 -8.52 6.37
N ASN A 126 -9.20 -7.75 7.22
CA ASN A 126 -9.11 -7.99 8.65
C ASN A 126 -8.66 -9.42 9.00
N ASP A 127 -7.79 -10.01 8.17
CA ASP A 127 -7.39 -11.42 8.31
C ASP A 127 -6.24 -11.56 9.31
N ARG A 128 -6.49 -12.27 10.41
CA ARG A 128 -5.54 -12.39 11.53
C ARG A 128 -4.23 -13.06 11.13
N GLU A 129 -4.29 -14.10 10.29
CA GLU A 129 -3.11 -14.88 9.92
C GLU A 129 -2.23 -14.09 8.95
N LEU A 130 -2.83 -13.51 7.91
CA LEU A 130 -2.12 -12.65 6.96
C LEU A 130 -1.49 -11.45 7.66
N LYS A 131 -2.19 -10.83 8.62
CA LYS A 131 -1.64 -9.72 9.42
C LYS A 131 -0.39 -10.14 10.18
N ALA A 132 -0.42 -11.30 10.83
CA ALA A 132 0.73 -11.79 11.59
C ALA A 132 1.95 -12.03 10.67
N ARG A 133 1.73 -12.60 9.48
CA ARG A 133 2.78 -12.82 8.48
C ARG A 133 3.33 -11.51 7.91
N ALA A 134 2.46 -10.57 7.56
CA ALA A 134 2.88 -9.25 7.07
C ALA A 134 3.70 -8.49 8.12
N VAL A 135 3.24 -8.48 9.37
CA VAL A 135 3.96 -7.85 10.49
C VAL A 135 5.30 -8.55 10.74
N HIS A 136 5.38 -9.87 10.59
CA HIS A 136 6.64 -10.61 10.73
C HIS A 136 7.73 -10.11 9.77
N TRP A 137 7.39 -9.93 8.49
CA TRP A 137 8.27 -9.33 7.49
C TRP A 137 8.63 -7.88 7.81
N LEU A 138 7.64 -7.05 8.13
CA LEU A 138 7.87 -5.64 8.42
C LEU A 138 8.73 -5.44 9.68
N ASP A 139 8.55 -6.27 10.70
CA ASP A 139 9.39 -6.28 11.91
C ASP A 139 10.84 -6.61 11.60
N ALA A 140 11.09 -7.56 10.69
CA ALA A 140 12.45 -7.90 10.27
C ALA A 140 13.11 -6.72 9.53
N ILE A 141 12.36 -6.06 8.64
CA ILE A 141 12.84 -4.89 7.91
C ILE A 141 13.10 -3.70 8.87
N LEU A 142 12.20 -3.43 9.82
CA LEU A 142 12.41 -2.40 10.85
C LEU A 142 13.71 -2.64 11.62
N LYS A 143 14.00 -3.90 11.97
CA LYS A 143 15.23 -4.30 12.69
C LYS A 143 16.51 -4.20 11.84
N SER A 144 16.40 -4.17 10.52
CA SER A 144 17.55 -4.00 9.62
C SER A 144 18.04 -2.55 9.52
N GLN A 145 17.31 -1.58 10.11
CA GLN A 145 17.72 -0.17 10.06
C GLN A 145 19.03 0.04 10.82
N ARG A 146 20.02 0.55 10.09
CA ARG A 146 21.33 0.94 10.60
C ARG A 146 21.26 2.23 11.42
N GLU A 147 22.33 2.48 12.17
CA GLU A 147 22.48 3.70 12.95
C GLU A 147 22.42 4.98 12.08
N ASP A 148 23.01 4.93 10.89
CA ASP A 148 23.01 6.03 9.91
C ASP A 148 21.64 6.26 9.25
N GLY A 149 20.69 5.34 9.41
CA GLY A 149 19.30 5.44 8.96
C GLY A 149 18.94 4.61 7.73
N TYR A 150 19.92 4.08 6.98
CA TYR A 150 19.65 3.14 5.89
C TYR A 150 19.02 1.85 6.42
N PHE A 151 18.14 1.21 5.64
CA PHE A 151 17.52 -0.07 6.00
C PHE A 151 17.51 -1.03 4.81
N GLY A 152 17.41 -2.33 5.10
CA GLY A 152 17.23 -3.37 4.10
C GLY A 152 18.54 -3.88 3.47
N PRO A 153 18.47 -4.47 2.27
CA PRO A 153 19.56 -5.22 1.66
C PRO A 153 20.82 -4.40 1.41
N ARG A 154 21.97 -5.02 1.68
CA ARG A 154 23.29 -4.41 1.49
C ARG A 154 23.61 -4.16 0.02
N ALA A 155 23.23 -5.09 -0.85
CA ALA A 155 23.48 -4.98 -2.29
C ALA A 155 22.87 -3.70 -2.89
N ASN A 156 21.66 -3.32 -2.44
CA ASN A 156 20.99 -2.08 -2.86
C ASN A 156 21.73 -0.83 -2.38
N LEU A 157 22.30 -0.86 -1.18
CA LEU A 157 23.11 0.24 -0.66
C LEU A 157 24.40 0.40 -1.46
N ASP A 158 25.07 -0.71 -1.75
CA ASP A 158 26.37 -0.71 -2.44
C ASP A 158 26.22 -0.22 -3.89
N SER A 159 25.10 -0.54 -4.55
CA SER A 159 24.76 -0.06 -5.89
C SER A 159 24.05 1.30 -5.91
N LEU A 160 23.65 1.82 -4.74
CA LEU A 160 22.77 2.97 -4.59
C LEU A 160 21.47 2.83 -5.42
N ASP A 161 20.92 1.61 -5.45
CA ASP A 161 19.59 1.34 -5.98
C ASP A 161 18.55 1.49 -4.86
N LEU A 162 17.95 2.67 -4.78
CA LEU A 162 16.98 2.99 -3.74
C LEU A 162 15.57 2.52 -4.10
N TRP A 163 15.35 2.04 -5.32
CA TRP A 163 14.03 1.70 -5.83
C TRP A 163 13.29 0.68 -4.94
N PRO A 164 13.90 -0.46 -4.56
CA PRO A 164 13.23 -1.43 -3.69
C PRO A 164 12.83 -0.83 -2.33
N ASN A 165 13.66 0.05 -1.77
CA ASN A 165 13.36 0.75 -0.51
C ASN A 165 12.11 1.64 -0.64
N MET A 166 11.96 2.37 -1.75
CA MET A 166 10.77 3.19 -2.01
C MET A 166 9.49 2.35 -1.96
N VAL A 167 9.53 1.13 -2.51
CA VAL A 167 8.38 0.21 -2.50
C VAL A 167 8.05 -0.27 -1.08
N VAL A 168 9.06 -0.59 -0.26
CA VAL A 168 8.87 -0.98 1.15
C VAL A 168 8.20 0.13 1.97
N LEU A 169 8.49 1.40 1.69
CA LEU A 169 7.85 2.51 2.39
C LEU A 169 6.32 2.47 2.23
N TYR A 170 5.78 1.99 1.11
CA TYR A 170 4.33 1.77 0.99
C TYR A 170 3.80 0.80 2.04
N ALA A 171 4.46 -0.34 2.25
CA ALA A 171 4.03 -1.33 3.23
C ALA A 171 4.15 -0.81 4.68
N MET A 172 5.22 -0.06 4.99
CA MET A 172 5.40 0.60 6.29
C MET A 172 4.29 1.62 6.58
N ARG A 173 3.92 2.42 5.59
CA ARG A 173 2.81 3.38 5.70
C ARG A 173 1.49 2.65 5.92
N THR A 174 1.23 1.55 5.20
CA THR A 174 0.05 0.70 5.42
C THR A 174 -0.01 0.19 6.85
N LEU A 175 1.10 -0.30 7.41
CA LEU A 175 1.18 -0.73 8.81
C LEU A 175 0.79 0.41 9.76
N HIS A 176 1.42 1.58 9.61
CA HIS A 176 1.13 2.73 10.47
C HIS A 176 -0.32 3.21 10.36
N GLU A 177 -0.86 3.30 9.14
CA GLU A 177 -2.25 3.73 8.92
C GLU A 177 -3.27 2.76 9.52
N ALA A 178 -2.99 1.46 9.47
CA ALA A 178 -3.92 0.44 9.96
C ALA A 178 -3.84 0.19 11.47
N THR A 179 -2.71 0.49 12.11
CA THR A 179 -2.47 0.11 13.52
C THR A 179 -2.04 1.26 14.42
N GLY A 180 -1.61 2.39 13.85
CA GLY A 180 -0.95 3.47 14.60
C GLY A 180 0.48 3.11 15.06
N ASP A 181 1.14 2.10 14.47
CA ASP A 181 2.45 1.63 14.93
C ASP A 181 3.45 2.79 15.09
N PRO A 182 3.91 3.09 16.32
CA PRO A 182 4.72 4.27 16.60
C PRO A 182 6.15 4.14 16.06
N ARG A 183 6.58 2.95 15.63
CA ARG A 183 7.94 2.68 15.13
C ARG A 183 8.13 3.21 13.70
N VAL A 184 7.07 3.31 12.91
CA VAL A 184 7.15 3.66 11.48
C VAL A 184 7.62 5.09 11.25
N ILE A 185 7.08 6.06 12.01
CA ILE A 185 7.45 7.48 11.87
C ILE A 185 8.95 7.71 12.12
N PRO A 186 9.54 7.31 13.26
CA PRO A 186 10.98 7.48 13.48
C PRO A 186 11.84 6.69 12.48
N PHE A 187 11.38 5.50 12.05
CA PHE A 187 12.06 4.72 11.02
C PHE A 187 12.16 5.48 9.69
N MET A 188 11.04 5.99 9.17
CA MET A 188 11.03 6.77 7.92
C MET A 188 11.80 8.09 8.07
N ARG A 189 11.70 8.77 9.22
CA ARG A 189 12.49 9.98 9.51
C ARG A 189 13.98 9.71 9.40
N LYS A 190 14.49 8.64 10.02
CA LYS A 190 15.91 8.25 9.93
C LYS A 190 16.34 7.95 8.49
N TYR A 191 15.54 7.20 7.75
CA TYR A 191 15.85 6.87 6.35
C TYR A 191 15.91 8.11 5.45
N PHE A 192 14.97 9.03 5.59
CA PHE A 192 14.97 10.27 4.81
C PHE A 192 16.07 11.24 5.24
N ARG A 193 16.46 11.24 6.52
CA ARG A 193 17.68 11.93 6.96
C ARG A 193 18.93 11.34 6.31
N TRP A 194 19.03 10.01 6.25
CA TRP A 194 20.10 9.33 5.53
C TRP A 194 20.13 9.73 4.04
N GLN A 195 18.99 9.74 3.35
CA GLN A 195 18.92 10.18 1.94
C GLN A 195 19.47 11.60 1.73
N LEU A 196 19.19 12.53 2.67
CA LEU A 196 19.74 13.88 2.62
C LEU A 196 21.27 13.93 2.77
N THR A 197 21.90 12.93 3.39
CA THR A 197 23.37 12.87 3.51
C THR A 197 24.07 12.49 2.21
N LEU A 198 23.35 11.90 1.25
CA LEU A 198 23.94 11.55 -0.04
C LEU A 198 24.32 12.83 -0.81
N PRO A 199 25.38 12.83 -1.61
CA PRO A 199 25.60 13.85 -2.65
C PRO A 199 24.45 13.87 -3.67
N LYS A 200 24.14 15.03 -4.28
CA LYS A 200 22.99 15.16 -5.21
C LYS A 200 23.05 14.14 -6.34
N GLU A 201 24.23 13.95 -6.91
CA GLU A 201 24.53 13.06 -8.03
C GLU A 201 24.42 11.58 -7.66
N LYS A 202 24.37 11.25 -6.36
CA LYS A 202 24.20 9.90 -5.82
C LYS A 202 22.79 9.63 -5.31
N PHE A 203 21.92 10.65 -5.27
CA PHE A 203 20.54 10.50 -4.86
C PHE A 203 19.66 10.34 -6.09
N ILE A 204 19.05 9.15 -6.23
CA ILE A 204 18.25 8.78 -7.39
C ILE A 204 19.03 9.02 -8.71
N PRO A 205 20.24 8.43 -8.84
CA PRO A 205 21.21 8.84 -9.87
C PRO A 205 20.84 8.49 -11.31
N SER A 206 20.09 7.40 -11.53
CA SER A 206 19.82 6.87 -12.88
C SER A 206 18.73 5.78 -12.86
N SER A 207 18.45 5.18 -14.03
CA SER A 207 17.60 3.99 -14.18
C SER A 207 16.17 4.19 -13.65
N TRP A 208 15.52 3.12 -13.20
CA TRP A 208 14.13 3.08 -12.76
C TRP A 208 13.83 4.09 -11.65
N GLN A 209 14.72 4.22 -10.66
CA GLN A 209 14.57 5.20 -9.58
C GLN A 209 14.51 6.63 -10.10
N HIS A 210 15.33 7.00 -11.10
CA HIS A 210 15.31 8.33 -11.71
C HIS A 210 13.98 8.59 -12.43
N VAL A 211 13.48 7.58 -13.14
CA VAL A 211 12.24 7.72 -13.91
C VAL A 211 10.99 7.66 -13.02
N ARG A 212 11.07 7.01 -11.86
CA ARG A 212 9.94 6.71 -10.97
C ARG A 212 10.07 7.40 -9.60
N GLY A 213 10.82 8.50 -9.52
CA GLY A 213 11.06 9.24 -8.27
C GLY A 213 9.80 9.76 -7.58
N ALA A 214 8.67 9.80 -8.29
CA ALA A 214 7.31 10.02 -7.79
C ALA A 214 6.96 9.14 -6.57
N ASP A 215 7.45 7.89 -6.55
CA ASP A 215 7.16 6.92 -5.49
C ASP A 215 7.83 7.31 -4.16
N ASN A 216 9.04 7.87 -4.22
CA ASN A 216 9.73 8.39 -3.04
C ASN A 216 9.12 9.72 -2.59
N LEU A 217 8.80 10.61 -3.53
CA LEU A 217 8.12 11.90 -3.26
C LEU A 217 6.82 11.70 -2.47
N ASP A 218 6.02 10.72 -2.89
CA ASP A 218 4.77 10.34 -2.21
C ASP A 218 5.00 9.96 -0.74
N SER A 219 6.08 9.21 -0.46
CA SER A 219 6.42 8.79 0.90
C SER A 219 6.99 9.93 1.75
N ILE A 220 7.74 10.85 1.13
CA ILE A 220 8.24 12.07 1.78
C ILE A 220 7.06 12.96 2.22
N TYR A 221 6.11 13.23 1.33
CA TYR A 221 4.91 14.02 1.65
C TYR A 221 4.01 13.35 2.67
N TRP A 222 3.87 12.03 2.61
CA TRP A 222 3.13 11.29 3.62
C TRP A 222 3.70 11.50 5.04
N LEU A 223 5.04 11.54 5.17
CA LEU A 223 5.70 11.78 6.44
C LEU A 223 5.59 13.26 6.85
N TYR A 224 5.80 14.19 5.90
CA TYR A 224 5.66 15.63 6.17
C TYR A 224 4.27 15.98 6.69
N ARG A 225 3.20 15.41 6.11
CA ARG A 225 1.83 15.65 6.58
C ARG A 225 1.63 15.30 8.06
N ARG A 226 2.41 14.35 8.59
CA ARG A 226 2.34 13.87 9.98
C ARG A 226 3.29 14.58 10.93
N THR A 227 4.50 14.92 10.48
CA THR A 227 5.53 15.51 11.35
C THR A 227 5.65 17.02 11.21
N LYS A 228 5.21 17.59 10.09
CA LYS A 228 5.34 19.00 9.69
C LYS A 228 6.79 19.51 9.69
N GLU A 229 7.76 18.61 9.57
CA GLU A 229 9.17 18.98 9.59
C GLU A 229 9.64 19.52 8.24
N ASN A 230 10.01 20.81 8.16
CA ASN A 230 10.33 21.49 6.90
C ASN A 230 11.50 20.87 6.11
N TRP A 231 12.44 20.19 6.76
CA TRP A 231 13.54 19.50 6.06
C TRP A 231 13.04 18.40 5.10
N LEU A 232 11.82 17.89 5.30
CA LEU A 232 11.19 16.96 4.36
C LEU A 232 10.79 17.66 3.06
N LEU A 233 10.46 18.95 3.10
CA LEU A 233 10.19 19.74 1.89
C LEU A 233 11.47 20.02 1.11
N ASP A 234 12.60 20.19 1.81
CA ASP A 234 13.92 20.29 1.16
C ASP A 234 14.28 18.98 0.45
N LEU A 235 14.03 17.84 1.11
CA LEU A 235 14.21 16.51 0.51
C LEU A 235 13.26 16.29 -0.67
N ALA A 236 11.99 16.69 -0.56
CA ALA A 236 11.01 16.58 -1.64
C ALA A 236 11.41 17.42 -2.87
N LYS A 237 11.89 18.66 -2.66
CA LYS A 237 12.43 19.48 -3.74
C LYS A 237 13.62 18.80 -4.42
N ARG A 238 14.55 18.27 -3.63
CA ARG A 238 15.70 17.53 -4.15
C ARG A 238 15.27 16.27 -4.92
N ASN A 239 14.24 15.56 -4.45
CA ASN A 239 13.67 14.39 -5.13
C ASN A 239 13.15 14.77 -6.51
N HIS A 240 12.36 15.84 -6.58
CA HIS A 240 11.87 16.36 -7.85
C HIS A 240 13.01 16.76 -8.79
N GLU A 241 14.00 17.52 -8.31
CA GLU A 241 15.19 17.90 -9.10
C GLU A 241 16.04 16.71 -9.59
N CYS A 242 15.96 15.55 -8.93
CA CYS A 242 16.64 14.31 -9.32
C CYS A 242 15.73 13.33 -10.07
N THR A 243 14.44 13.63 -10.23
CA THR A 243 13.50 12.80 -10.99
C THR A 243 13.54 13.20 -12.47
N ALA A 244 13.24 12.26 -13.36
CA ALA A 244 13.14 12.55 -14.78
C ALA A 244 12.08 13.65 -15.02
N PRO A 245 12.34 14.61 -15.93
CA PRO A 245 11.52 15.81 -16.09
C PRO A 245 10.24 15.50 -16.88
N TRP A 246 9.28 14.85 -16.22
CA TRP A 246 7.98 14.48 -16.80
C TRP A 246 7.14 15.69 -17.19
N GLU A 247 7.41 16.87 -16.63
CA GLU A 247 6.81 18.15 -17.01
C GLU A 247 7.27 18.67 -18.38
N ASN A 248 8.39 18.16 -18.90
CA ASN A 248 8.92 18.53 -20.22
C ASN A 248 8.51 17.52 -21.32
N GLY A 249 7.62 16.57 -21.01
CA GLY A 249 7.11 15.57 -21.93
C GLY A 249 7.29 14.13 -21.44
N ILE A 250 7.21 13.17 -22.36
CA ILE A 250 7.29 11.74 -22.02
C ILE A 250 8.74 11.35 -21.74
N ALA A 251 9.12 11.27 -20.48
CA ALA A 251 10.47 10.89 -20.06
C ALA A 251 10.80 9.40 -20.33
N SER A 252 9.78 8.53 -20.45
CA SER A 252 9.97 7.14 -20.83
C SER A 252 8.73 6.55 -21.52
N LEU A 253 8.95 5.89 -22.66
CA LEU A 253 7.90 5.16 -23.39
C LEU A 253 7.62 3.76 -22.82
N HIS A 254 8.41 3.30 -21.84
CA HIS A 254 8.16 2.03 -21.18
C HIS A 254 6.89 2.13 -20.33
N GLY A 255 5.87 1.31 -20.61
CA GLY A 255 4.52 1.47 -20.02
C GLY A 255 4.49 1.54 -18.49
N VAL A 256 5.30 0.73 -17.80
CA VAL A 256 5.40 0.75 -16.33
C VAL A 256 6.02 2.07 -15.84
N ASN A 257 7.03 2.58 -16.54
CA ASN A 257 7.68 3.83 -16.18
C ASN A 257 6.73 5.00 -16.35
N PHE A 258 6.00 5.00 -17.47
CA PHE A 258 4.96 5.97 -17.70
C PHE A 258 3.95 5.94 -16.56
N ALA A 259 3.33 4.79 -16.28
CA ALA A 259 2.26 4.66 -15.28
C ALA A 259 2.68 5.03 -13.84
N GLN A 260 3.95 4.83 -13.47
CA GLN A 260 4.47 5.18 -12.14
C GLN A 260 5.03 6.61 -12.06
N GLY A 261 5.64 7.10 -13.14
CA GLY A 261 6.42 8.33 -13.16
C GLY A 261 5.64 9.58 -13.58
N PHE A 262 4.69 9.48 -14.51
CA PHE A 262 4.02 10.65 -15.12
C PHE A 262 3.29 11.56 -14.10
N ARG A 263 2.94 11.00 -12.94
CA ARG A 263 2.26 11.69 -11.85
C ARG A 263 3.17 12.61 -11.05
N GLU A 264 4.49 12.55 -11.24
CA GLU A 264 5.44 13.25 -10.39
C GLU A 264 5.25 14.77 -10.39
N PRO A 265 5.09 15.46 -11.54
CA PRO A 265 4.90 16.91 -11.55
C PRO A 265 3.66 17.30 -10.75
N ALA A 266 2.52 16.62 -10.99
CA ALA A 266 1.29 16.87 -10.25
C ALA A 266 1.41 16.56 -8.74
N GLN A 267 2.28 15.64 -8.34
CA GLN A 267 2.60 15.44 -6.93
C GLN A 267 3.41 16.62 -6.39
N PHE A 268 4.46 17.04 -7.10
CA PHE A 268 5.32 18.16 -6.68
C PHE A 268 4.60 19.51 -6.72
N TYR A 269 3.53 19.65 -7.51
CA TYR A 269 2.61 20.79 -7.47
C TYR A 269 2.12 21.10 -6.06
N GLN A 270 1.88 20.07 -5.23
CA GLN A 270 1.44 20.25 -3.85
C GLN A 270 2.36 21.21 -3.09
N GLN A 271 3.67 21.12 -3.30
CA GLN A 271 4.67 21.99 -2.66
C GLN A 271 4.99 23.25 -3.48
N SER A 272 5.21 23.09 -4.78
CA SER A 272 5.68 24.19 -5.64
C SER A 272 4.61 25.23 -5.90
N ASN A 273 3.34 24.82 -5.95
CA ASN A 273 2.21 25.64 -6.37
C ASN A 273 2.43 26.33 -7.74
N ASP A 274 3.27 25.76 -8.60
CA ASP A 274 3.48 26.23 -9.97
C ASP A 274 2.49 25.52 -10.90
N ALA A 275 1.60 26.28 -11.54
CA ALA A 275 0.59 25.75 -12.44
C ALA A 275 1.18 24.90 -13.59
N LYS A 276 2.45 25.15 -13.98
CA LYS A 276 3.15 24.35 -14.99
C LYS A 276 3.25 22.86 -14.64
N HIS A 277 3.22 22.52 -13.36
CA HIS A 277 3.24 21.12 -12.93
C HIS A 277 1.88 20.41 -13.07
N LEU A 278 0.84 21.12 -13.54
CA LEU A 278 -0.49 20.59 -13.85
C LEU A 278 -0.84 20.65 -15.35
N GLU A 279 -0.04 21.34 -16.15
CA GLU A 279 -0.22 21.54 -17.61
C GLU A 279 0.54 20.49 -18.42
#